data_AF-A0A7V9FPW7-F1
#
_entry.id   AF-A0A7V9FPW7-F1
#
_cell.length_a   1.000
_cell.length_b   1.000
_cell.length_c   1.000
_cell.angle_alpha   90.00
_cell.angle_beta   90.00
_cell.angle_gamma   90.00
#
_symmetry.space_group_name_H-M   'P 1'
#
loop_
_entity.id
_entity.type
_entity.pdbx_description
1 polymer ?
#
loop_
_entity_poly.entity_id
_entity_poly.type
_entity_poly.pdbx_seq_one_letter_code
_entity_poly.pdbx_strand_id
1 'polypeptide(L)' 'CLYAVDARGDLRQAEIHHAPWRLQRAEAELEASTMVPAGTTLPDGEPLLHFSACQDVVVWALSPVEQEAPPEAA' A
#
# COMPACT_ATOMS: atom_id res chain seq x y z
N CYS A 1 -0.08 3.82 8.85
CA CYS A 1 -1.42 3.24 9.10
C CYS A 1 -1.63 2.03 8.20
N LEU A 2 -2.22 0.96 8.74
CA LEU A 2 -2.63 -0.26 8.04
C LEU A 2 -4.16 -0.29 8.00
N TYR A 3 -4.74 -0.64 6.84
CA TYR A 3 -6.17 -0.84 6.68
C TYR A 3 -6.43 -2.25 6.16
N ALA A 4 -7.46 -2.89 6.70
CA ALA A 4 -7.87 -4.23 6.31
C ALA A 4 -9.37 -4.39 6.42
N VAL A 5 -9.92 -5.32 5.65
CA VAL A 5 -11.31 -5.76 5.78
C VAL A 5 -11.31 -7.07 6.55
N ASP A 6 -12.12 -7.18 7.60
CA ASP A 6 -12.23 -8.42 8.35
C ASP A 6 -13.14 -9.45 7.64
N ALA A 7 -13.26 -10.65 8.23
CA ALA A 7 -14.06 -11.72 7.65
C ALA A 7 -15.57 -11.40 7.53
N ARG A 8 -16.06 -10.35 8.19
CA ARG A 8 -17.44 -9.87 8.12
C ARG A 8 -17.63 -8.77 7.09
N GLY A 9 -16.56 -8.29 6.47
CA GLY A 9 -16.59 -7.18 5.54
C GLY A 9 -16.41 -5.81 6.21
N ASP A 10 -16.12 -5.78 7.52
CA ASP A 10 -15.98 -4.52 8.24
C ASP A 10 -14.58 -3.92 8.05
N LEU A 11 -14.53 -2.61 7.79
CA LEU A 11 -13.26 -1.88 7.67
C LEU A 11 -12.59 -1.72 9.04
N ARG A 12 -11.35 -2.15 9.14
CA ARG A 12 -10.50 -2.09 10.32
C ARG A 12 -9.24 -1.26 10.02
N GLN A 13 -8.72 -0.61 11.05
CA GLN A 13 -7.43 0.07 11.01
C GLN A 13 -6.50 -0.44 12.09
N ALA A 14 -5.19 -0.32 11.85
CA ALA A 14 -4.17 -0.43 12.88
C ALA A 14 -3.09 0.61 12.63
N GLU A 15 -2.48 1.06 13.72
CA GLU A 15 -1.20 1.75 13.61
C GLU A 15 -0.10 0.76 13.28
N ILE A 16 0.84 1.22 12.45
CA ILE A 16 2.03 0.48 12.07
C ILE A 16 3.22 1.42 12.19
N HIS A 17 4.17 1.04 13.03
CA HIS A 17 5.44 1.71 13.12
C HIS A 17 6.48 0.87 12.40
N HIS A 18 7.03 1.44 11.33
CA HIS A 18 8.07 0.82 10.55
C HIS A 18 9.19 1.82 10.28
N ALA A 19 10.42 1.34 10.23
CA ALA A 19 11.52 2.16 9.73
C ALA A 19 11.28 2.50 8.25
N PRO A 20 11.93 3.56 7.72
CA PRO A 20 11.96 3.81 6.29
C PRO A 20 12.45 2.58 5.52
N TRP A 21 11.84 2.35 4.36
CA TRP A 21 12.14 1.21 3.51
C TRP A 21 13.57 1.32 2.97
N ARG A 22 14.37 0.29 3.19
CA ARG A 22 15.75 0.26 2.69
C ARG A 22 15.77 -0.26 1.25
N LEU A 23 15.63 0.69 0.32
CA LEU A 23 15.61 0.40 -1.11
C LEU A 23 16.96 -0.14 -1.59
N GLN A 24 16.88 -1.19 -2.38
CA GLN A 24 17.98 -1.86 -3.06
C GLN A 24 17.64 -1.94 -4.54
N ARG A 25 18.64 -1.84 -5.40
CA ARG A 25 18.44 -2.06 -6.85
C ARG A 25 17.97 -3.49 -7.08
N ALA A 26 17.08 -3.66 -8.06
CA ALA A 26 16.56 -4.95 -8.46
C ALA A 26 16.55 -5.08 -9.98
N GLU A 27 16.49 -6.33 -10.44
CA GLU A 27 16.10 -6.73 -11.78
C GLU A 27 14.98 -7.77 -11.64
N ALA A 28 14.05 -7.80 -12.60
CA ALA A 28 12.96 -8.76 -12.60
C ALA A 28 12.59 -9.14 -14.04
N GLU A 29 12.26 -10.42 -14.21
CA GLU A 29 11.60 -10.94 -15.40
C GLU A 29 10.09 -10.98 -15.12
N LEU A 30 9.31 -10.29 -15.95
CA LEU A 30 7.86 -10.21 -15.83
C LEU A 30 7.23 -10.72 -17.12
N GLU A 31 6.32 -11.70 -17.01
CA GLU A 31 5.56 -12.17 -18.17
C GLU A 31 4.55 -11.10 -18.64
N ALA A 32 3.90 -10.42 -17.69
CA ALA A 32 2.97 -9.32 -17.95
C ALA A 32 2.95 -8.32 -16.79
N SER A 33 2.83 -7.03 -17.11
CA SER A 33 2.53 -5.98 -16.13
C SER A 33 1.07 -5.57 -16.24
N THR A 34 0.27 -5.88 -15.23
CA THR A 34 -1.17 -5.53 -15.17
C THR A 34 -1.44 -4.25 -14.39
N MET A 35 -0.39 -3.58 -13.88
CA MET A 35 -0.53 -2.38 -13.07
C MET A 35 -0.81 -1.13 -13.90
N VAL A 36 -0.48 -1.13 -15.18
CA VAL A 36 -0.66 0.02 -16.06
C VAL A 36 -2.10 0.03 -16.59
N PRO A 37 -2.94 1.01 -16.23
CA PRO A 37 -4.31 1.04 -16.71
C PRO A 37 -4.38 1.50 -18.18
N ALA A 38 -5.42 1.06 -18.87
CA ALA A 38 -5.64 1.41 -20.27
C ALA A 38 -5.69 2.93 -20.48
N GLY A 39 -5.08 3.40 -21.58
CA GLY A 39 -5.00 4.83 -21.90
C GLY A 39 -3.87 5.59 -21.19
N THR A 40 -3.08 4.93 -20.35
CA THR A 40 -1.91 5.54 -19.71
C THR A 40 -0.68 5.42 -20.61
N THR A 41 -0.02 6.54 -20.89
CA THR A 41 1.28 6.56 -21.57
C THR A 41 2.38 6.41 -20.54
N LEU A 42 3.31 5.49 -20.78
CA LEU A 42 4.47 5.30 -19.92
C LEU A 42 5.58 6.30 -20.28
N PRO A 43 6.41 6.72 -19.30
CA PRO A 43 7.57 7.55 -19.60
C PRO A 43 8.57 6.77 -20.47
N ASP A 44 9.27 7.50 -21.34
CA ASP A 44 10.38 6.96 -22.12
C ASP A 44 11.55 6.56 -21.22
N GLY A 45 12.22 5.45 -21.53
CA GLY A 45 13.43 5.00 -20.85
C GLY A 45 13.32 3.58 -20.25
N GLU A 46 14.41 3.15 -19.60
CA GLU A 46 14.44 1.86 -18.92
C GLU A 46 13.59 1.90 -17.63
N PRO A 47 12.78 0.86 -17.36
CA PRO A 47 12.00 0.77 -16.13
C PRO A 47 12.90 0.83 -14.89
N LEU A 48 12.50 1.63 -13.90
CA LEU A 48 13.19 1.70 -12.61
C LEU A 48 12.68 0.62 -11.67
N LEU A 49 13.58 -0.24 -11.19
CA LEU A 49 13.21 -1.30 -10.25
C LEU A 49 14.02 -1.21 -8.95
N HIS A 50 13.30 -1.20 -7.84
CA HIS A 50 13.87 -1.31 -6.50
C HIS A 50 13.04 -2.28 -5.68
N PHE A 51 13.69 -2.96 -4.74
CA PHE A 51 13.03 -3.77 -3.73
C PHE A 51 13.50 -3.36 -2.34
N SER A 52 12.69 -3.68 -1.33
CA SER A 52 13.12 -3.69 0.07
C SER A 52 12.91 -5.10 0.58
N ALA A 53 13.90 -5.63 1.27
CA ALA A 53 13.73 -6.89 1.99
C ALA A 53 12.68 -6.74 3.10
N CYS A 54 12.15 -7.88 3.56
CA CYS A 54 11.30 -7.93 4.74
C CYS A 54 12.03 -7.29 5.93
N GLN A 55 11.28 -6.55 6.74
CA GLN A 55 11.79 -5.89 7.94
C GLN A 55 10.81 -6.12 9.10
N ASP A 56 11.35 -6.17 10.31
CA ASP A 56 10.54 -6.23 11.51
C ASP A 56 9.79 -4.91 11.71
N VAL A 57 8.51 -5.02 12.03
CA VAL A 57 7.62 -3.87 12.26
C VAL A 57 6.77 -4.09 13.50
N VAL A 58 6.34 -3.00 14.13
CA VAL A 58 5.37 -3.04 15.21
C VAL A 58 4.00 -2.71 14.63
N VAL A 59 3.06 -3.64 14.81
CA VAL A 59 1.65 -3.48 14.42
C VAL A 59 0.81 -3.58 15.68
N TRP A 60 0.01 -2.55 15.96
CA TRP A 60 -0.93 -2.57 17.08
C TRP A 60 -2.20 -3.34 16.70
N ALA A 61 -3.00 -3.70 17.71
CA ALA A 61 -4.24 -4.44 17.49
C ALA A 61 -5.22 -3.65 16.58
N LEU A 62 -5.90 -4.38 15.68
CA LEU A 62 -6.90 -3.80 14.78
C LEU A 62 -8.07 -3.19 15.56
N SER A 63 -8.40 -1.93 15.31
CA SER A 63 -9.61 -1.26 15.78
C SER A 63 -10.61 -1.04 14.65
N PRO A 64 -11.89 -0.79 14.93
CA PRO A 64 -12.80 -0.20 13.95
C PRO A 64 -12.21 1.11 13.42
N VAL A 65 -12.50 1.45 12.16
CA VAL A 65 -12.27 2.81 11.65
C VAL A 65 -13.32 3.72 12.25
N GLU A 66 -12.88 4.78 12.94
CA GLU A 66 -13.79 5.85 13.34
C GLU A 66 -14.19 6.62 12.08
N GLN A 67 -15.45 6.48 11.67
CA GLN A 67 -16.02 7.30 10.62
C GLN A 67 -16.44 8.62 11.25
N GLU A 68 -15.75 9.70 10.90
CA GLU A 68 -16.29 11.04 11.14
C GLU A 68 -17.44 11.26 10.16
N ALA A 69 -18.63 11.57 10.67
CA ALA A 69 -19.77 11.88 9.82
C ALA A 69 -19.37 13.07 8.91
N PRO A 70 -19.64 13.01 7.59
CA PRO A 70 -19.38 14.15 6.74
C PRO A 70 -20.11 15.38 7.32
N PRO A 71 -19.49 16.58 7.30
CA PRO A 71 -20.15 17.78 7.80
C PRO A 71 -21.49 17.91 7.08
N GLU A 72 -22.56 18.05 7.86
CA GLU A 72 -23.91 18.27 7.34
C GLU A 72 -23.86 19.50 6.43
N ALA A 73 -24.22 19.32 5.15
CA ALA A 73 -24.18 20.38 4.17
C ALA A 73 -25.16 21.49 4.61
N ALA A 74 -24.61 22.65 4.98
CA ALA A 74 -25.35 23.86 5.32
C ALA A 74 -26.07 24.47 4.11
#